data_AF-A0A383BAW4-F1
#
_entry.id   AF-A0A383BAW4-F1
#
_cell.length_a   1.000
_cell.length_b   1.000
_cell.length_c   1.000
_cell.angle_alpha   90.00
_cell.angle_beta   90.00
_cell.angle_gamma   90.00
#
_symmetry.space_group_name_H-M   'P 1'
#
loop_
_entity.id
_entity.type
_entity.pdbx_description
1 polymer ?
#
loop_
_entity_poly.entity_id
_entity_poly.type
_entity_poly.pdbx_seq_one_letter_code
_entity_poly.pdbx_strand_id
1 'polypeptide(L)'
;MNQGRDPAYDAMLRKMLSGGKAVYKSWVDITYTRESYISWIGFDAEDYLPNNQGAFLGIRGTADFLPLYEPQWMKILPGKQKAYHILGDADHIFNVLGPEKSQGDTVVGLTVDWFLDTLN
;
A
#
# COMPACT_ATOMS: atom_id res chain seq x y z
N MET A 1 -13.00 8.31 6.26
CA MET A 1 -13.57 9.43 5.49
C MET A 1 -13.16 9.23 4.04
N ASN A 2 -14.12 9.12 3.13
CA ASN A 2 -13.84 9.04 1.69
C ASN A 2 -13.49 10.46 1.23
N GLN A 3 -12.22 10.86 1.36
CA GLN A 3 -11.78 12.15 0.84
C GLN A 3 -11.97 12.09 -0.68
N GLY A 4 -12.86 12.94 -1.20
CA GLY A 4 -13.13 13.01 -2.63
C GLY A 4 -11.82 13.16 -3.40
N ARG A 5 -11.77 12.55 -4.58
CA ARG A 5 -10.62 12.58 -5.48
C ARG A 5 -10.17 14.02 -5.69
N ASP A 6 -8.89 14.31 -5.43
CA ASP A 6 -8.33 15.65 -5.56
C ASP A 6 -8.49 16.16 -7.02
N PRO A 7 -9.20 17.29 -7.25
CA PRO A 7 -9.35 17.85 -8.58
C PRO A 7 -8.02 18.17 -9.28
N ALA A 8 -6.96 18.51 -8.54
CA ALA A 8 -5.64 18.76 -9.10
C ALA A 8 -4.99 17.46 -9.62
N TYR A 9 -5.21 16.35 -8.91
CA TYR A 9 -4.82 15.02 -9.38
C TYR A 9 -5.55 14.63 -10.67
N ASP A 10 -6.86 14.86 -10.76
CA ASP A 10 -7.63 14.58 -11.98
C ASP A 10 -7.19 15.44 -13.18
N ALA A 11 -6.91 16.72 -12.96
CA ALA A 11 -6.38 17.60 -14.00
C ALA A 11 -4.98 17.16 -14.46
N MET A 12 -4.14 16.73 -13.52
CA MET A 12 -2.82 16.16 -13.81
C MET A 12 -2.96 14.88 -14.65
N LEU A 13 -3.86 13.95 -14.27
CA LEU A 13 -4.09 12.72 -15.02
C LEU A 13 -4.52 13.01 -16.46
N ARG A 14 -5.44 13.94 -16.69
CA ARG A 14 -5.86 14.34 -18.05
C ARG A 14 -4.69 14.87 -18.86
N LYS A 15 -3.86 15.72 -18.27
CA LYS A 15 -2.66 16.28 -18.91
C LYS A 15 -1.62 15.22 -19.22
N MET A 16 -1.40 14.28 -18.30
CA MET A 16 -0.49 13.15 -18.51
C MET A 16 -1.00 12.24 -19.63
N LEU A 17 -2.30 11.93 -19.65
CA LEU A 17 -2.90 11.08 -20.67
C LEU A 17 -2.89 11.73 -22.06
N SER A 18 -3.03 13.06 -22.17
CA SER A 18 -2.96 13.76 -23.47
C SER A 18 -1.54 14.10 -23.91
N GLY A 19 -0.66 14.49 -22.99
CA GLY A 19 0.67 15.03 -23.26
C GLY A 19 1.84 14.07 -22.98
N GLY A 20 1.58 12.85 -22.52
CA GLY A 20 2.61 11.83 -22.22
C GLY A 20 3.28 11.98 -20.84
N LYS A 21 3.27 13.18 -20.26
CA LYS A 21 3.86 13.47 -18.94
C LYS A 21 3.15 14.62 -18.24
N ALA A 22 2.99 14.55 -16.93
CA ALA A 22 2.60 15.67 -16.10
C ALA A 22 3.27 15.61 -14.72
N VAL A 23 3.24 16.74 -14.00
CA VAL A 23 3.74 16.84 -12.62
C VAL A 23 2.54 17.15 -11.73
N TYR A 24 2.36 16.31 -10.70
CA TYR A 24 1.43 16.55 -9.60
C TYR A 24 2.19 17.26 -8.48
N LYS A 25 1.67 18.42 -8.04
CA LYS A 25 2.25 19.22 -6.97
C LYS A 25 1.65 18.76 -5.64
N SER A 26 2.45 18.03 -4.86
CA SER A 26 2.09 17.60 -3.50
C SER A 26 3.15 18.12 -2.51
N TRP A 27 3.35 17.45 -1.38
CA TRP A 27 4.49 17.69 -0.48
C TRP A 27 5.85 17.51 -1.19
N VAL A 28 5.86 16.79 -2.31
CA VAL A 28 6.94 16.72 -3.29
C VAL A 28 6.36 16.78 -4.70
N ASP A 29 7.18 17.18 -5.67
CA ASP A 29 6.86 17.08 -7.10
C ASP A 29 6.85 15.63 -7.55
N ILE A 30 5.69 15.12 -7.96
CA ILE A 30 5.55 13.76 -8.48
C ILE A 30 5.36 13.81 -9.99
N THR A 31 6.31 13.24 -10.73
CA THR A 31 6.22 13.12 -12.19
C THR A 31 5.49 11.84 -12.58
N TYR A 32 4.42 11.96 -13.34
CA TYR A 32 3.70 10.84 -13.94
C TYR A 32 3.94 10.79 -15.44
N THR A 33 4.14 9.59 -15.99
CA THR A 33 4.20 9.34 -17.43
C THR A 33 3.04 8.46 -17.87
N ARG A 34 2.60 8.65 -19.12
CA ARG A 34 1.53 7.82 -19.71
C ARG A 34 1.90 6.36 -19.73
N GLU A 35 3.14 6.05 -20.08
CA GLU A 35 3.64 4.68 -20.17
C GLU A 35 3.57 3.99 -18.80
N SER A 36 4.00 4.67 -17.73
CA SER A 36 3.89 4.13 -16.37
C SER A 36 2.44 3.96 -15.95
N TYR A 37 1.54 4.91 -16.24
CA TYR A 37 0.15 4.79 -15.83
C TYR A 37 -0.57 3.64 -16.56
N ILE A 38 -0.35 3.52 -17.87
CA ILE A 38 -0.95 2.47 -18.69
C ILE A 38 -0.45 1.08 -18.30
N SER A 39 0.81 0.94 -17.85
CA SER A 39 1.35 -0.38 -17.48
C SER A 39 0.63 -1.02 -16.29
N TRP A 40 -0.11 -0.25 -15.50
CA TRP A 40 -0.91 -0.76 -14.38
C TRP A 40 -2.39 -0.98 -14.74
N ILE A 41 -2.85 -0.51 -15.91
CA ILE A 41 -4.26 -0.68 -16.32
C ILE A 41 -4.53 -2.16 -16.58
N GLY A 42 -5.56 -2.68 -15.92
CA GLY A 42 -5.97 -4.09 -16.04
C GLY A 42 -5.09 -5.05 -15.25
N PHE A 43 -4.14 -4.56 -14.47
CA PHE A 43 -3.39 -5.37 -13.52
C PHE A 43 -4.11 -5.35 -12.17
N ASP A 44 -4.53 -6.52 -11.70
CA ASP A 44 -4.99 -6.72 -10.33
C ASP A 44 -3.98 -7.62 -9.60
N ALA A 45 -3.43 -7.11 -8.49
CA ALA A 45 -2.50 -7.88 -7.69
C ALA A 45 -3.19 -9.08 -6.99
N GLU A 46 -4.51 -8.98 -6.76
CA GLU A 46 -5.27 -10.03 -6.08
C GLU A 46 -5.40 -11.31 -6.91
N ASP A 47 -5.37 -11.19 -8.24
CA ASP A 47 -5.41 -12.33 -9.18
C ASP A 47 -4.23 -13.30 -8.97
N TYR A 48 -3.14 -12.82 -8.37
CA TYR A 48 -1.93 -13.62 -8.13
C TYR A 48 -1.85 -14.20 -6.72
N LEU A 49 -2.67 -13.73 -5.77
CA LEU A 49 -2.66 -14.23 -4.39
C LEU A 49 -2.94 -15.74 -4.28
N PRO A 50 -3.86 -16.35 -5.06
CA PRO A 50 -4.07 -17.80 -5.04
C PRO A 50 -2.82 -18.62 -5.41
N ASN A 51 -1.85 -18.02 -6.10
CA ASN A 51 -0.62 -18.69 -6.53
C ASN A 51 0.51 -18.59 -5.49
N ASN A 52 0.36 -17.73 -4.47
CA ASN A 52 1.38 -17.54 -3.46
C ASN A 52 1.30 -18.59 -2.36
N GLN A 53 2.14 -19.62 -2.45
CA GLN A 53 2.26 -20.68 -1.44
C GLN A 53 3.14 -20.30 -0.24
N GLY A 54 3.85 -19.17 -0.32
CA GLY A 54 4.80 -18.73 0.69
C GLY A 54 4.13 -18.20 1.96
N ALA A 55 4.98 -17.89 2.94
CA ALA A 55 4.57 -17.17 4.12
C ALA A 55 4.10 -15.75 3.76
N PHE A 56 3.02 -15.27 4.40
CA PHE A 56 2.46 -13.94 4.14
C PHE A 56 2.28 -13.13 5.44
N LEU A 57 2.79 -11.90 5.45
CA LEU A 57 2.56 -10.91 6.50
C LEU A 57 1.93 -9.65 5.91
N GLY A 58 0.80 -9.22 6.46
CA GLY A 58 0.22 -7.89 6.23
C GLY A 58 0.36 -7.01 7.47
N ILE A 59 0.72 -5.74 7.31
CA ILE A 59 0.71 -4.76 8.41
C ILE A 59 -0.04 -3.52 7.90
N ARG A 60 -1.09 -3.11 8.60
CA ARG A 60 -1.97 -2.00 8.19
C ARG A 60 -2.23 -1.06 9.35
N GLY A 61 -2.22 0.24 9.10
CA GLY A 61 -2.69 1.24 10.05
C GLY A 61 -4.21 1.47 9.97
N THR A 62 -4.87 1.72 11.10
CA THR A 62 -6.33 2.00 11.12
C THR A 62 -6.70 3.36 10.51
N ALA A 63 -5.73 4.27 10.40
CA ALA A 63 -5.89 5.58 9.77
C ALA A 63 -5.35 5.62 8.33
N ASP A 64 -4.99 4.47 7.77
CA ASP A 64 -4.70 4.36 6.34
C ASP A 64 -5.94 4.75 5.52
N PHE A 65 -5.72 5.55 4.47
CA PHE A 65 -6.79 5.97 3.58
C PHE A 65 -7.15 4.89 2.55
N LEU A 66 -6.31 3.87 2.39
CA LEU A 66 -6.60 2.71 1.55
C LEU A 66 -7.54 1.72 2.25
N PRO A 67 -8.37 0.97 1.49
CA PRO A 67 -9.23 -0.06 2.08
C PRO A 67 -8.42 -1.16 2.79
N LEU A 68 -9.03 -1.74 3.83
CA LEU A 68 -8.49 -2.88 4.56
C LEU A 68 -8.75 -4.17 3.77
N TYR A 69 -7.72 -4.70 3.10
CA TYR A 69 -7.82 -5.89 2.26
C TYR A 69 -7.26 -7.16 2.93
N GLU A 70 -6.56 -7.03 4.05
CA GLU A 70 -5.89 -8.15 4.70
C GLU A 70 -6.88 -9.28 5.11
N PRO A 71 -8.08 -9.02 5.67
CA PRO A 71 -9.04 -10.07 6.00
C PRO A 71 -9.53 -10.87 4.78
N GLN A 72 -9.62 -10.26 3.60
CA GLN A 72 -10.00 -10.98 2.38
C GLN A 72 -8.81 -11.77 1.83
N TRP A 73 -7.61 -11.21 1.84
CA TRP A 73 -6.40 -11.91 1.40
C TRP A 73 -6.12 -13.16 2.23
N MET A 74 -6.36 -13.14 3.54
CA MET A 74 -6.24 -14.35 4.39
C MET A 74 -7.13 -15.52 3.92
N LYS A 75 -8.24 -15.25 3.24
CA LYS A 75 -9.14 -16.28 2.71
C LYS A 75 -8.67 -16.83 1.36
N ILE A 76 -7.95 -16.02 0.58
CA ILE A 76 -7.54 -16.32 -0.79
C ILE A 76 -6.16 -17.01 -0.80
N LEU A 77 -5.25 -16.59 0.08
CA LEU A 77 -3.89 -17.12 0.16
C LEU A 77 -3.88 -18.62 0.56
N PRO A 78 -3.25 -19.51 -0.22
CA PRO A 78 -3.18 -20.93 0.10
C PRO A 78 -2.13 -21.28 1.17
N GLY A 79 -1.12 -20.41 1.37
CA GLY A 79 -0.06 -20.59 2.36
C GLY A 79 -0.62 -20.78 3.78
N LYS A 80 -0.01 -21.71 4.54
CA LYS A 80 -0.41 -22.01 5.93
C LYS A 80 0.05 -20.94 6.91
N GLN A 81 1.26 -20.40 6.70
CA GLN A 81 1.81 -19.32 7.52
C GLN A 81 1.35 -17.99 6.94
N LYS A 82 0.27 -17.45 7.48
CA LYS A 82 -0.26 -16.15 7.08
C LYS A 82 -0.82 -15.41 8.29
N ALA A 83 -0.45 -14.14 8.41
CA ALA A 83 -0.90 -13.27 9.48
C ALA A 83 -1.10 -11.84 8.96
N TYR A 84 -1.89 -11.07 9.69
CA TYR A 84 -1.91 -9.63 9.52
C TYR A 84 -2.04 -8.90 10.87
N HIS A 85 -1.45 -7.72 10.96
CA HIS A 85 -1.51 -6.85 12.12
C HIS A 85 -2.19 -5.53 11.77
N ILE A 86 -3.07 -5.08 12.66
CA ILE A 86 -3.72 -3.78 12.57
C ILE A 86 -3.16 -2.88 13.66
N LEU A 87 -2.49 -1.80 13.25
CA LEU A 87 -1.88 -0.82 14.13
C LEU A 87 -2.83 0.36 14.31
N GLY A 88 -3.25 0.60 15.56
CA GLY A 88 -4.14 1.71 15.91
C GLY A 88 -3.49 3.06 15.62
N ASP A 89 -4.27 3.99 15.06
CA ASP A 89 -3.88 5.37 14.74
C ASP A 89 -2.68 5.54 13.78
N ALA A 90 -2.20 4.45 13.18
CA ALA A 90 -1.19 4.50 12.13
C ALA A 90 -1.81 4.91 10.79
N ASP A 91 -1.20 5.85 10.10
CA ASP A 91 -1.55 6.23 8.73
C ASP A 91 -0.91 5.30 7.69
N HIS A 92 -1.03 5.66 6.41
CA HIS A 92 -0.49 4.90 5.28
C HIS A 92 1.03 4.67 5.33
N ILE A 93 1.76 5.54 6.03
CA ILE A 93 3.21 5.43 6.22
C ILE A 93 3.56 5.15 7.68
N PHE A 94 2.60 4.67 8.48
CA PHE A 94 2.78 4.37 9.90
C PHE A 94 3.32 5.54 10.73
N ASN A 95 2.95 6.77 10.35
CA ASN A 95 3.34 8.04 10.97
C ASN A 95 4.87 8.25 11.06
N VAL A 96 5.69 7.60 10.22
CA VAL A 96 7.16 7.58 10.38
C VAL A 96 7.84 8.96 10.28
N LEU A 97 7.15 9.96 9.74
CA LEU A 97 7.65 11.34 9.68
C LEU A 97 7.39 12.15 10.96
N GLY A 98 6.55 11.64 11.87
CA GLY A 98 6.23 12.28 13.14
C GLY A 98 6.90 11.56 14.31
N PRO A 99 7.93 12.13 14.98
CA PRO A 99 8.71 11.41 15.98
C PRO A 99 7.88 10.93 17.18
N GLU A 100 6.83 11.65 17.57
CA GLU A 100 5.99 11.31 18.72
C GLU A 100 4.95 10.21 18.44
N LYS A 101 4.60 10.00 17.17
CA LYS A 101 3.53 9.07 16.77
C LYS A 101 4.01 7.96 15.84
N SER A 102 5.29 7.95 15.50
CA SER A 102 5.91 6.97 14.61
C SER A 102 5.71 5.57 15.17
N GLN A 103 5.27 4.66 14.31
CA GLN A 103 5.23 3.23 14.60
C GLN A 103 6.28 2.45 13.79
N GLY A 104 7.31 3.15 13.28
CA GLY A 104 8.37 2.53 12.48
C GLY A 104 9.04 1.34 13.17
N ASP A 105 9.45 1.52 14.44
CA ASP A 105 10.09 0.44 15.21
C ASP A 105 9.16 -0.75 15.44
N THR A 106 7.85 -0.50 15.61
CA THR A 106 6.84 -1.56 15.74
C THR A 106 6.71 -2.36 14.45
N VAL A 107 6.63 -1.68 13.29
CA VAL A 107 6.56 -2.34 11.98
C VAL A 107 7.81 -3.16 11.71
N VAL A 108 8.99 -2.64 12.04
CA VAL A 108 10.27 -3.36 11.90
C VAL A 108 10.29 -4.59 12.80
N GLY A 109 9.92 -4.44 14.08
CA GLY A 109 9.85 -5.56 15.03
C GLY A 109 8.96 -6.69 14.55
N LEU A 110 7.72 -6.38 14.16
CA LEU A 110 6.77 -7.36 13.61
C LEU A 110 7.32 -8.08 12.36
N THR A 111 8.04 -7.35 11.52
CA THR A 111 8.64 -7.92 10.30
C THR A 111 9.80 -8.86 10.63
N VAL A 112 10.66 -8.48 11.59
CA VAL A 112 11.78 -9.31 12.05
C VAL A 112 11.26 -10.59 12.72
N ASP A 113 10.31 -10.46 13.63
CA ASP A 113 9.68 -11.60 14.31
C ASP A 113 9.07 -12.58 13.29
N TRP A 114 8.36 -12.05 12.28
CA TRP A 114 7.81 -12.87 11.20
C TRP A 114 8.88 -13.62 10.42
N PHE A 115 10.01 -12.98 10.09
CA PHE A 115 11.09 -13.65 9.38
C PHE A 115 11.74 -14.74 10.24
N LEU A 116 11.97 -14.47 11.52
CA LEU A 116 12.48 -15.47 12.45
C LEU A 116 11.52 -16.66 12.56
N ASP A 117 10.22 -16.44 12.55
CA ASP A 117 9.24 -17.53 12.66
C ASP A 117 9.07 -18.35 11.36
N THR A 118 9.39 -17.77 10.20
CA THR A 118 9.04 -18.36 8.89
C THR A 118 10.24 -18.82 8.05
N LEU A 119 11.45 -18.38 8.37
CA LEU A 119 12.67 -18.69 7.60
C LEU A 119 13.64 -19.66 8.30
N ASN A 120 13.26 -20.23 9.45
CA ASN A 120 14.05 -21.23 10.17
C ASN A 120 13.96 -22.63 9.55
#